data_AF-A0A1D9BB98-F1
#
_entry.id   AF-A0A1D9BB98-F1
#
_cell.length_a   1.000
_cell.length_b   1.000
_cell.length_c   1.000
_cell.angle_alpha   90.00
_cell.angle_beta   90.00
_cell.angle_gamma   90.00
#
_symmetry.space_group_name_H-M   'P 1'
#
loop_
_entity.id
_entity.type
_entity.pdbx_description
1 polymer ?
#
loop_
_entity_poly.entity_id
_entity_poly.type
_entity_poly.pdbx_seq_one_letter_code
_entity_poly.pdbx_strand_id
1 'polypeptide(L)'
;MRRAPVRRVVLKQLYFTGNQAAWIMLLIGVALGGIVMLLLHGQYGQSREASLRLLATLSFRDISPLLAALVLIARSSSAVASELAAMRVHGELDSLAALGIPVSGYIVLPRVIGISVSAALLSFYLASASLVGGAIASSGWEIGYQVQRIDQVLQFGLVLQCLAKSLLFGLAAAVLACMAGLRAAPYVTEIPKASSSAVVRGLLAVFFVDLLWVLFS
;
A
#
# COMPACT_ATOMS: atom_id res chain seq x y z
N MET A 1 22.93 -21.87 3.75
CA MET A 1 21.96 -22.00 2.63
C MET A 1 20.55 -21.40 2.86
N ARG A 2 20.20 -20.87 4.06
CA ARG A 2 18.84 -20.38 4.40
C ARG A 2 18.33 -19.08 3.72
N ARG A 3 19.17 -18.29 3.04
CA ARG A 3 18.81 -16.92 2.54
C ARG A 3 18.23 -16.86 1.11
N ALA A 4 18.44 -17.87 0.28
CA ALA A 4 18.00 -17.88 -1.12
C ALA A 4 16.46 -17.92 -1.34
N PRO A 5 15.66 -18.70 -0.59
CA PRO A 5 14.21 -18.75 -0.81
C PRO A 5 13.51 -17.48 -0.34
N VAL A 6 13.96 -16.86 0.76
CA VAL A 6 13.39 -15.62 1.33
C VAL A 6 13.45 -14.47 0.32
N ARG A 7 14.60 -14.28 -0.35
CA ARG A 7 14.74 -13.24 -1.39
C ARG A 7 13.81 -13.46 -2.57
N ARG A 8 13.66 -14.71 -3.02
CA ARG A 8 12.77 -15.03 -4.16
C ARG A 8 11.30 -14.75 -3.83
N VAL A 9 10.85 -15.08 -2.63
CA VAL A 9 9.47 -14.80 -2.20
C VAL A 9 9.21 -13.29 -2.12
N VAL A 10 10.15 -12.54 -1.53
CA VAL A 10 10.06 -11.07 -1.48
C VAL A 10 10.02 -10.46 -2.88
N LEU A 11 10.93 -10.87 -3.78
CA LEU A 11 10.96 -10.39 -5.17
C LEU A 11 9.69 -10.75 -5.94
N LYS A 12 9.16 -11.96 -5.73
CA LYS A 12 7.91 -12.40 -6.37
C LYS A 12 6.72 -11.57 -5.87
N GLN A 13 6.66 -11.28 -4.57
CA GLN A 13 5.64 -10.39 -4.02
C GLN A 13 5.80 -8.96 -4.51
N LEU A 14 7.02 -8.44 -4.58
CA LEU A 14 7.27 -7.11 -5.12
C LEU A 14 6.83 -6.99 -6.58
N TYR A 15 7.16 -8.00 -7.40
CA TYR A 15 6.79 -8.03 -8.81
C TYR A 15 5.29 -8.20 -9.00
N PHE A 16 4.66 -9.15 -8.31
CA PHE A 16 3.24 -9.45 -8.47
C PHE A 16 2.37 -8.31 -7.92
N THR A 17 2.66 -7.83 -6.71
CA THR A 17 1.91 -6.73 -6.08
C THR A 17 2.23 -5.40 -6.75
N GLY A 18 3.50 -5.12 -7.03
CA GLY A 18 3.96 -3.87 -7.63
C GLY A 18 3.53 -3.72 -9.08
N ASN A 19 3.93 -4.62 -9.99
CA ASN A 19 3.67 -4.45 -11.42
C ASN A 19 2.18 -4.46 -11.75
N GLN A 20 1.40 -5.36 -11.14
CA GLN A 20 -0.03 -5.44 -11.44
C GLN A 20 -0.86 -4.32 -10.78
N ALA A 21 -0.41 -3.76 -9.65
CA ALA A 21 -1.11 -2.63 -9.04
C ALA A 21 -0.64 -1.28 -9.61
N ALA A 22 0.58 -1.20 -10.14
CA ALA A 22 1.14 0.05 -10.67
C ALA A 22 0.20 0.71 -11.68
N TRP A 23 -0.33 -0.03 -12.66
CA TRP A 23 -1.25 0.54 -13.64
C TRP A 23 -2.53 1.12 -13.00
N ILE A 24 -3.13 0.37 -12.07
CA ILE A 24 -4.33 0.83 -11.33
C ILE A 24 -4.00 2.08 -10.49
N MET A 25 -2.84 2.08 -9.83
CA MET A 25 -2.39 3.19 -8.98
C MET A 25 -2.06 4.44 -9.80
N LEU A 26 -1.54 4.29 -11.01
CA LEU A 26 -1.31 5.40 -11.94
C LEU A 26 -2.64 6.04 -12.34
N LEU A 27 -3.63 5.23 -12.75
CA LEU A 27 -4.94 5.74 -13.16
C LEU A 27 -5.66 6.44 -12.00
N ILE A 28 -5.68 5.82 -10.82
CA ILE A 28 -6.28 6.42 -9.61
C ILE A 28 -5.53 7.69 -9.23
N GLY A 29 -4.19 7.65 -9.20
CA GLY A 29 -3.37 8.81 -8.85
C GLY A 29 -3.63 9.99 -9.75
N VAL A 30 -3.55 9.81 -11.08
CA VAL A 30 -3.78 10.86 -12.07
C VAL A 30 -5.19 11.43 -11.96
N ALA A 31 -6.21 10.58 -11.89
CA ALA A 31 -7.59 11.03 -11.77
C ALA A 31 -7.81 11.84 -10.48
N LEU A 32 -7.34 11.33 -9.34
CA LEU A 32 -7.54 11.95 -8.04
C LEU A 32 -6.76 13.26 -7.92
N GLY A 33 -5.53 13.30 -8.43
CA GLY A 33 -4.73 14.52 -8.51
C GLY A 33 -5.39 15.61 -9.36
N GLY A 34 -5.94 15.25 -10.52
CA GLY A 34 -6.67 16.18 -11.37
C GLY A 34 -7.94 16.73 -10.70
N ILE A 35 -8.73 15.85 -10.07
CA ILE A 35 -9.94 16.25 -9.34
C ILE A 35 -9.59 17.21 -8.19
N VAL A 36 -8.63 16.84 -7.34
CA VAL A 36 -8.22 17.68 -6.20
C VAL A 36 -7.70 19.04 -6.67
N MET A 37 -6.91 19.06 -7.74
CA MET A 37 -6.38 20.30 -8.30
C MET A 37 -7.50 21.24 -8.79
N LEU A 38 -8.49 20.71 -9.52
CA LEU A 38 -9.63 21.49 -10.01
C LEU A 38 -10.50 22.04 -8.85
N LEU A 39 -10.71 21.23 -7.81
CA LEU A 39 -11.46 21.65 -6.62
C LEU A 39 -10.72 22.74 -5.84
N LEU A 40 -9.42 22.58 -5.62
CA LEU A 40 -8.59 23.59 -4.95
C LEU A 40 -8.53 24.88 -5.76
N HIS A 41 -8.46 24.79 -7.08
CA HIS A 41 -8.48 25.98 -7.92
C HIS A 41 -9.80 26.75 -7.81
N GLY A 42 -10.94 26.03 -7.84
CA GLY A 42 -12.27 26.63 -7.69
C GLY A 42 -12.50 27.31 -6.34
N GLN A 43 -11.88 26.82 -5.26
CA GLN A 43 -12.01 27.43 -3.92
C GLN A 43 -11.00 28.56 -3.65
N TYR A 44 -9.75 28.42 -4.11
CA TYR A 44 -8.65 29.35 -3.74
C TYR A 44 -8.33 30.40 -4.80
N GLY A 45 -9.07 30.42 -5.92
CA GLY A 45 -9.19 31.59 -6.80
C GLY A 45 -7.98 31.91 -7.68
N GLN A 46 -6.75 32.06 -7.15
CA GLN A 46 -5.59 32.49 -7.95
C GLN A 46 -4.19 32.08 -7.44
N SER A 47 -4.04 31.51 -6.23
CA SER A 47 -2.69 31.12 -5.74
C SER A 47 -2.28 29.74 -6.27
N ARG A 48 -1.80 29.70 -7.52
CA ARG A 48 -1.31 28.48 -8.20
C ARG A 48 -0.33 27.68 -7.33
N GLU A 49 0.58 28.39 -6.65
CA GLU A 49 1.55 27.79 -5.73
C GLU A 49 0.88 27.14 -4.51
N ALA A 50 -0.17 27.78 -3.95
CA ALA A 50 -0.87 27.24 -2.79
C ALA A 50 -1.66 25.98 -3.16
N SER A 51 -2.35 25.98 -4.30
CA SER A 51 -3.07 24.78 -4.78
C SER A 51 -2.12 23.60 -5.00
N LEU A 52 -0.95 23.83 -5.63
CA LEU A 52 0.07 22.79 -5.82
C LEU A 52 0.68 22.32 -4.50
N ARG A 53 0.96 23.24 -3.57
CA ARG A 53 1.48 22.89 -2.24
C ARG A 53 0.50 22.06 -1.44
N LEU A 54 -0.78 22.44 -1.47
CA LEU A 54 -1.85 21.70 -0.80
C LEU A 54 -2.05 20.33 -1.44
N LEU A 55 -2.08 20.24 -2.78
CA LEU A 55 -2.16 18.97 -3.49
C LEU A 55 -1.02 18.04 -3.06
N ALA A 56 0.23 18.50 -3.11
CA ALA A 56 1.37 17.68 -2.73
C ALA A 56 1.31 17.25 -1.26
N THR A 57 0.97 18.18 -0.36
CA THR A 57 0.88 17.87 1.07
C THR A 57 -0.21 16.84 1.34
N LEU A 58 -1.42 17.03 0.81
CA LEU A 58 -2.55 16.11 0.99
C LEU A 58 -2.28 14.74 0.36
N SER A 59 -1.72 14.73 -0.86
CA SER A 59 -1.43 13.49 -1.58
C SER A 59 -0.36 12.67 -0.87
N PHE A 60 0.76 13.26 -0.45
CA PHE A 60 1.84 12.52 0.20
C PHE A 60 1.54 12.16 1.66
N ARG A 61 0.89 13.04 2.42
CA ARG A 61 0.68 12.83 3.87
C ARG A 61 -0.41 11.82 4.16
N ASP A 62 -1.53 11.87 3.43
CA ASP A 62 -2.74 11.16 3.84
C ASP A 62 -3.30 10.27 2.73
N ILE A 63 -3.58 10.84 1.56
CA ILE A 63 -4.37 10.15 0.52
C ILE A 63 -3.61 8.96 -0.04
N SER A 64 -2.34 9.13 -0.41
CA SER A 64 -1.58 8.06 -1.09
C SER A 64 -1.19 6.89 -0.20
N PRO A 65 -0.72 7.11 1.05
CA PRO A 65 -0.52 6.03 2.02
C PRO A 65 -1.79 5.20 2.23
N LEU A 66 -2.93 5.85 2.45
CA LEU A 66 -4.18 5.18 2.74
C LEU A 66 -4.70 4.40 1.51
N LEU A 67 -4.79 5.03 0.34
CA LEU A 67 -5.28 4.36 -0.87
C LEU A 67 -4.41 3.17 -1.29
N ALA A 68 -3.08 3.30 -1.21
CA ALA A 68 -2.19 2.19 -1.51
C ALA A 68 -2.42 1.00 -0.58
N ALA A 69 -2.62 1.26 0.71
CA ALA A 69 -2.93 0.22 1.68
C ALA A 69 -4.28 -0.45 1.37
N LEU A 70 -5.31 0.32 1.02
CA LEU A 70 -6.63 -0.21 0.65
C LEU A 70 -6.57 -1.14 -0.56
N VAL A 71 -5.91 -0.72 -1.64
CA VAL A 71 -5.73 -1.53 -2.86
C VAL A 71 -4.96 -2.81 -2.54
N LEU A 72 -3.93 -2.71 -1.71
CA LEU A 72 -3.11 -3.83 -1.31
C LEU A 72 -3.85 -4.82 -0.38
N ILE A 73 -4.71 -4.32 0.51
CA ILE A 73 -5.60 -5.15 1.32
C ILE A 73 -6.56 -5.94 0.43
N ALA A 74 -7.23 -5.26 -0.50
CA ALA A 74 -8.21 -5.89 -1.38
C ALA A 74 -7.62 -7.05 -2.21
N ARG A 75 -6.40 -6.87 -2.75
CA ARG A 75 -5.78 -7.90 -3.61
C ARG A 75 -4.82 -8.82 -2.88
N SER A 76 -3.77 -8.26 -2.27
CA SER A 76 -2.65 -9.05 -1.76
C SER A 76 -2.95 -9.68 -0.41
N SER A 77 -3.67 -9.00 0.49
CA SER A 77 -4.02 -9.60 1.79
C SER A 77 -5.01 -10.75 1.63
N SER A 78 -6.01 -10.58 0.76
CA SER A 78 -6.92 -11.66 0.34
C SER A 78 -6.16 -12.86 -0.23
N ALA A 79 -5.25 -12.64 -1.18
CA ALA A 79 -4.47 -13.71 -1.80
C ALA A 79 -3.57 -14.44 -0.80
N VAL A 80 -2.86 -13.71 0.06
CA VAL A 80 -1.98 -14.32 1.08
C VAL A 80 -2.78 -15.15 2.08
N ALA A 81 -3.94 -14.66 2.53
CA ALA A 81 -4.78 -15.40 3.45
C ALA A 81 -5.33 -16.69 2.82
N SER A 82 -5.81 -16.63 1.57
CA SER A 82 -6.28 -17.81 0.83
C SER A 82 -5.16 -18.83 0.61
N GLU A 83 -3.96 -18.38 0.25
CA GLU A 83 -2.81 -19.26 0.01
C GLU A 83 -2.40 -19.98 1.30
N LEU A 84 -2.32 -19.26 2.42
CA LEU A 84 -2.01 -19.85 3.73
C LEU A 84 -3.10 -20.81 4.22
N ALA A 85 -4.38 -20.47 3.98
CA ALA A 85 -5.48 -21.38 4.29
C ALA A 85 -5.42 -22.64 3.43
N ALA A 86 -5.10 -22.53 2.14
CA ALA A 86 -4.92 -23.68 1.25
C ALA A 86 -3.76 -24.58 1.69
N MET A 87 -2.60 -24.00 2.05
CA MET A 87 -1.47 -24.75 2.61
C MET A 87 -1.87 -25.51 3.88
N ARG A 88 -2.75 -24.94 4.70
CA ARG A 88 -3.28 -25.59 5.89
C ARG A 88 -4.23 -26.75 5.57
N VAL A 89 -5.13 -26.56 4.60
CA VAL A 89 -6.05 -27.60 4.11
C VAL A 89 -5.30 -28.80 3.51
N HIS A 90 -4.19 -28.56 2.81
CA HIS A 90 -3.35 -29.61 2.24
C HIS A 90 -2.33 -30.21 3.23
N GLY A 91 -2.29 -29.77 4.50
CA GLY A 91 -1.34 -30.27 5.50
C GLY A 91 0.12 -29.86 5.24
N GLU A 92 0.37 -28.89 4.36
CA GLU A 92 1.73 -28.40 4.06
C GLU A 92 2.35 -27.71 5.28
N LEU A 93 1.54 -27.03 6.10
CA LEU A 93 2.01 -26.40 7.34
C LEU A 93 2.49 -27.43 8.37
N ASP A 94 1.74 -28.53 8.52
CA ASP A 94 2.09 -29.63 9.44
C ASP A 94 3.31 -30.39 8.93
N SER A 95 3.43 -30.55 7.60
CA SER A 95 4.60 -31.12 6.94
C SER A 95 5.87 -30.32 7.24
N LEU A 96 5.79 -28.98 7.19
CA LEU A 96 6.91 -28.10 7.56
C LEU A 96 7.26 -28.20 9.05
N ALA A 97 6.25 -28.31 9.91
CA ALA A 97 6.47 -28.50 11.35
C ALA A 97 7.17 -29.84 11.65
N ALA A 98 6.79 -30.92 10.97
CA ALA A 98 7.44 -32.23 11.09
C ALA A 98 8.91 -32.21 10.65
N LEU A 99 9.27 -31.34 9.71
CA LEU A 99 10.65 -31.11 9.27
C LEU A 99 11.45 -30.16 10.20
N GLY A 100 10.85 -29.68 11.29
CA GLY A 100 11.50 -28.72 12.20
C GLY A 100 11.71 -27.34 11.60
N ILE A 101 10.97 -26.97 10.55
CA ILE A 101 11.09 -25.68 9.86
C ILE A 101 10.09 -24.69 10.47
N PRO A 102 10.54 -23.56 11.04
CA PRO A 102 9.62 -22.59 11.64
C PRO A 102 8.80 -21.86 10.58
N VAL A 103 7.48 -22.08 10.59
CA VAL A 103 6.51 -21.46 9.67
C VAL A 103 6.56 -19.92 9.71
N SER A 104 6.75 -19.34 10.90
CA SER A 104 6.84 -17.88 11.11
C SER A 104 8.00 -17.26 10.32
N GLY A 105 9.20 -17.83 10.42
CA GLY A 105 10.39 -17.32 9.73
C GLY A 105 10.40 -17.67 8.24
N TYR A 106 9.85 -18.83 7.85
CA TYR A 106 9.94 -19.32 6.49
C TYR A 106 8.84 -18.80 5.57
N ILE A 107 7.63 -18.61 6.09
CA ILE A 107 6.46 -18.20 5.29
C ILE A 107 6.01 -16.78 5.64
N VAL A 108 5.82 -16.47 6.93
CA VAL A 108 5.20 -15.20 7.35
C VAL A 108 6.15 -14.02 7.11
N LEU A 109 7.39 -14.12 7.60
CA LEU A 109 8.37 -13.04 7.51
C LEU A 109 8.60 -12.51 6.07
N PRO A 110 8.90 -13.33 5.05
CA PRO A 110 9.09 -12.82 3.69
C PRO A 110 7.83 -12.15 3.13
N ARG A 111 6.63 -12.65 3.48
CA ARG A 111 5.37 -12.08 3.01
C ARG A 111 5.09 -10.72 3.63
N VAL A 112 5.34 -10.59 4.93
CA VAL A 112 5.19 -9.32 5.66
C VAL A 112 6.13 -8.26 5.10
N ILE A 113 7.41 -8.61 4.91
CA ILE A 113 8.39 -7.69 4.33
C ILE A 113 8.01 -7.30 2.90
N GLY A 114 7.68 -8.28 2.04
CA GLY A 114 7.31 -8.05 0.65
C GLY A 114 6.12 -7.09 0.53
N ILE A 115 5.05 -7.35 1.28
CA ILE A 115 3.85 -6.50 1.28
C ILE A 115 4.15 -5.09 1.82
N SER A 116 4.89 -4.99 2.92
CA SER A 116 5.18 -3.68 3.54
C SER A 116 5.99 -2.79 2.61
N VAL A 117 7.04 -3.33 1.98
CA VAL A 117 7.86 -2.59 1.02
C VAL A 117 7.06 -2.25 -0.23
N SER A 118 6.23 -3.18 -0.72
CA SER A 118 5.33 -2.88 -1.84
C SER A 118 4.38 -1.73 -1.51
N ALA A 119 3.78 -1.69 -0.31
CA ALA A 119 2.90 -0.59 0.11
C ALA A 119 3.63 0.76 0.02
N ALA A 120 4.86 0.84 0.53
CA ALA A 120 5.65 2.06 0.48
C ALA A 120 5.98 2.54 -0.94
N LEU A 121 6.41 1.62 -1.80
CA LEU A 121 6.71 1.93 -3.20
C LEU A 121 5.44 2.37 -3.96
N LEU A 122 4.32 1.68 -3.76
CA LEU A 122 3.04 1.98 -4.39
C LEU A 122 2.46 3.32 -3.90
N SER A 123 2.60 3.66 -2.61
CA SER A 123 2.18 4.95 -2.07
C SER A 123 2.97 6.11 -2.68
N PHE A 124 4.30 5.99 -2.74
CA PHE A 124 5.13 7.00 -3.40
C PHE A 124 4.77 7.15 -4.87
N TYR A 125 4.58 6.03 -5.57
CA TYR A 125 4.17 6.02 -6.97
C TYR A 125 2.82 6.71 -7.18
N LEU A 126 1.79 6.39 -6.38
CA LEU A 126 0.48 7.03 -6.48
C LEU A 126 0.52 8.53 -6.15
N ALA A 127 1.32 8.93 -5.16
CA ALA A 127 1.53 10.34 -4.82
C ALA A 127 2.17 11.11 -5.98
N SER A 128 3.18 10.52 -6.62
CA SER A 128 3.82 11.10 -7.81
C SER A 128 2.86 11.19 -9.00
N ALA A 129 2.05 10.16 -9.23
CA ALA A 129 1.03 10.15 -10.29
C ALA A 129 -0.06 11.21 -10.03
N SER A 130 -0.38 11.47 -8.77
CA SER A 130 -1.31 12.53 -8.37
C SER A 130 -0.78 13.93 -8.68
N LEU A 131 0.51 14.19 -8.48
CA LEU A 131 1.12 15.45 -8.93
C LEU A 131 1.06 15.61 -10.45
N VAL A 132 1.33 14.54 -11.20
CA VAL A 132 1.22 14.54 -12.67
C VAL A 132 -0.22 14.82 -13.10
N GLY A 133 -1.21 14.18 -12.47
CA GLY A 133 -2.62 14.44 -12.76
C GLY A 133 -3.06 15.86 -12.46
N GLY A 134 -2.58 16.42 -11.35
CA GLY A 134 -2.80 17.83 -11.02
C GLY A 134 -2.19 18.77 -12.06
N ALA A 135 -0.95 18.51 -12.48
CA ALA A 135 -0.27 19.29 -13.52
C ALA A 135 -1.03 19.26 -14.86
N ILE A 136 -1.50 18.09 -15.29
CA ILE A 136 -2.30 17.92 -16.52
C ILE A 136 -3.63 18.69 -16.40
N ALA A 137 -4.32 18.60 -15.27
CA ALA A 137 -5.58 19.32 -15.06
C ALA A 137 -5.40 20.85 -15.06
N SER A 138 -4.21 21.33 -14.71
CA SER A 138 -3.81 22.73 -14.79
C SER A 138 -3.10 23.12 -16.08
N SER A 139 -3.06 22.27 -17.12
CA SER A 139 -2.28 22.47 -18.36
C SER A 139 -2.61 23.71 -19.21
N GLY A 140 -3.57 24.53 -18.78
CA GLY A 140 -3.67 25.94 -19.22
C GLY A 140 -2.63 26.88 -18.59
N TRP A 141 -1.76 26.36 -17.71
CA TRP A 141 -0.68 27.09 -17.02
C TRP A 141 0.68 26.59 -17.54
N GLU A 142 1.68 27.46 -17.55
CA GLU A 142 3.04 27.12 -18.02
C GLU A 142 3.63 25.94 -17.23
N ILE A 143 3.77 24.79 -17.89
CA ILE A 143 4.27 23.53 -17.30
C ILE A 143 5.66 23.73 -16.67
N GLY A 144 6.50 24.57 -17.27
CA GLY A 144 7.83 24.89 -16.75
C GLY A 144 7.84 25.51 -15.34
N TYR A 145 6.84 26.33 -15.02
CA TYR A 145 6.70 26.95 -13.71
C TYR A 145 6.33 25.92 -12.63
N GLN A 146 5.51 24.92 -12.97
CA GLN A 146 5.13 23.87 -12.02
C GLN A 146 6.31 22.96 -11.70
N VAL A 147 7.10 22.56 -12.70
CA VAL A 147 8.26 21.68 -12.49
C VAL A 147 9.31 22.33 -11.60
N GLN A 148 9.60 23.63 -11.79
CA GLN A 148 10.54 24.36 -10.94
C GLN A 148 10.06 24.54 -9.50
N ARG A 149 8.74 24.52 -9.26
CA ARG A 149 8.14 24.72 -7.94
C ARG A 149 7.88 23.40 -7.19
N ILE A 150 7.91 22.25 -7.87
CA ILE A 150 7.78 20.95 -7.20
C ILE A 150 8.88 20.76 -6.14
N ASP A 151 10.12 21.16 -6.41
CA ASP A 151 11.22 21.03 -5.43
C ASP A 151 11.01 21.89 -4.17
N GLN A 152 10.36 23.06 -4.31
CA GLN A 152 10.03 23.92 -3.17
C GLN A 152 8.86 23.40 -2.35
N VAL A 153 7.97 22.64 -3.00
CA VAL A 153 6.77 22.07 -2.40
C VAL A 153 7.05 20.71 -1.75
N LEU A 154 7.90 19.90 -2.37
CA LEU A 154 8.20 18.54 -1.96
C LEU A 154 9.31 18.52 -0.91
N GLN A 155 8.94 18.84 0.32
CA GLN A 155 9.86 18.72 1.45
C GLN A 155 10.25 17.25 1.66
N PHE A 156 11.54 16.98 1.89
CA PHE A 156 12.04 15.63 2.19
C PHE A 156 11.26 14.96 3.35
N GLY A 157 10.82 15.75 4.34
CA GLY A 157 9.96 15.30 5.43
C GLY A 157 8.64 14.69 4.97
N LEU A 158 7.99 15.24 3.94
CA LEU A 158 6.71 14.73 3.42
C LEU A 158 6.88 13.35 2.77
N VAL A 159 7.96 13.16 2.02
CA VAL A 159 8.28 11.87 1.40
C VAL A 159 8.57 10.83 2.49
N LEU A 160 9.35 11.20 3.51
CA LEU A 160 9.67 10.29 4.62
C LEU A 160 8.42 9.91 5.42
N GLN A 161 7.52 10.86 5.70
CA GLN A 161 6.23 10.60 6.35
C GLN A 161 5.37 9.65 5.51
N CYS A 162 5.27 9.89 4.19
CA CYS A 162 4.55 9.01 3.26
C CYS A 162 5.08 7.57 3.33
N LEU A 163 6.40 7.38 3.24
CA LEU A 163 7.05 6.07 3.29
C LEU A 163 6.89 5.40 4.65
N ALA A 164 7.07 6.12 5.75
CA ALA A 164 6.93 5.57 7.10
C ALA A 164 5.49 5.11 7.38
N LYS A 165 4.50 5.95 7.04
CA LYS A 165 3.07 5.67 7.25
C LYS A 165 2.60 4.48 6.41
N SER A 166 2.99 4.44 5.13
CA SER A 166 2.66 3.33 4.21
C SER A 166 3.34 2.01 4.58
N LEU A 167 4.58 2.03 5.09
CA LEU A 167 5.24 0.84 5.65
C LEU A 167 4.44 0.26 6.82
N LEU A 168 3.98 1.09 7.74
CA LEU A 168 3.19 0.65 8.90
C LEU A 168 1.84 0.06 8.48
N PHE A 169 1.17 0.69 7.51
CA PHE A 169 -0.09 0.16 6.97
C PHE A 169 0.12 -1.20 6.28
N GLY A 170 1.15 -1.32 5.45
CA GLY A 170 1.49 -2.57 4.80
C GLY A 170 1.85 -3.67 5.80
N LEU A 171 2.58 -3.34 6.87
CA LEU A 171 2.93 -4.27 7.95
C LEU A 171 1.68 -4.76 8.68
N ALA A 172 0.80 -3.85 9.10
CA ALA A 172 -0.44 -4.18 9.77
C ALA A 172 -1.32 -5.10 8.90
N ALA A 173 -1.53 -4.72 7.63
CA ALA A 173 -2.29 -5.52 6.68
C ALA A 173 -1.70 -6.92 6.47
N ALA A 174 -0.38 -7.03 6.26
CA ALA A 174 0.27 -8.30 5.99
C ALA A 174 0.25 -9.25 7.19
N VAL A 175 0.46 -8.74 8.41
CA VAL A 175 0.40 -9.54 9.64
C VAL A 175 -1.00 -10.08 9.85
N LEU A 176 -2.03 -9.25 9.66
CA LEU A 176 -3.42 -9.66 9.80
C LEU A 176 -3.83 -10.68 8.73
N ALA A 177 -3.36 -10.53 7.49
CA ALA A 177 -3.56 -11.49 6.42
C ALA A 177 -2.93 -12.85 6.75
N CYS A 178 -1.68 -12.85 7.23
CA CYS A 178 -1.01 -14.08 7.62
C CYS A 178 -1.71 -14.76 8.80
N MET A 179 -2.13 -13.99 9.79
CA MET A 179 -2.84 -14.51 10.95
C MET A 179 -4.21 -15.09 10.56
N ALA A 180 -4.94 -14.47 9.63
CA ALA A 180 -6.23 -14.97 9.16
C ALA A 180 -6.06 -16.33 8.44
N GLY A 181 -5.09 -16.45 7.52
CA GLY A 181 -4.82 -17.70 6.82
C GLY A 181 -4.31 -18.82 7.73
N LEU A 182 -3.41 -18.50 8.67
CA LEU A 182 -2.86 -19.49 9.60
C LEU A 182 -3.88 -20.00 10.62
N ARG A 183 -4.91 -19.21 10.97
CA ARG A 183 -5.97 -19.58 11.92
C ARG A 183 -7.17 -20.28 11.27
N ALA A 184 -7.20 -20.42 9.95
CA ALA A 184 -8.28 -21.12 9.26
C ALA A 184 -8.37 -22.58 9.73
N ALA A 185 -9.58 -23.14 9.84
CA ALA A 185 -9.73 -24.57 10.08
C ALA A 185 -9.37 -25.37 8.79
N PRO A 186 -8.98 -26.65 8.89
CA PRO A 186 -8.49 -27.44 7.75
C PRO A 186 -9.64 -27.94 6.86
N TYR A 187 -10.53 -27.04 6.43
CA TYR A 187 -11.63 -27.31 5.53
C TYR A 187 -11.58 -26.36 4.34
N VAL A 188 -11.85 -26.88 3.13
CA VAL A 188 -11.85 -26.07 1.88
C VAL A 188 -12.80 -24.87 1.98
N THR A 189 -13.89 -25.01 2.73
CA THR A 189 -14.89 -23.94 2.97
C THR A 189 -14.36 -22.77 3.78
N GLU A 190 -13.22 -22.91 4.47
CA GLU A 190 -12.58 -21.85 5.26
C GLU A 190 -11.66 -20.94 4.44
N ILE A 191 -11.23 -21.36 3.25
CA ILE A 191 -10.34 -20.58 2.38
C ILE A 191 -10.94 -19.19 2.05
N PRO A 192 -12.17 -19.09 1.51
CA PRO A 192 -12.78 -17.79 1.24
C PRO A 192 -13.10 -17.00 2.52
N LYS A 193 -13.41 -17.68 3.65
CA LYS A 193 -13.66 -17.00 4.93
C LYS A 193 -12.40 -16.33 5.48
N ALA A 194 -11.26 -17.01 5.37
CA ALA A 194 -9.96 -16.46 5.77
C ALA A 194 -9.59 -15.23 4.94
N SER A 195 -9.83 -15.27 3.63
CA SER A 195 -9.66 -14.13 2.73
C SER A 195 -10.53 -12.93 3.13
N SER A 196 -11.83 -13.13 3.29
CA SER A 196 -12.75 -12.05 3.69
C SER A 196 -12.38 -11.49 5.07
N SER A 197 -12.03 -12.36 6.03
CA SER A 197 -11.59 -11.93 7.36
C SER A 197 -10.31 -11.10 7.30
N ALA A 198 -9.34 -11.49 6.46
CA ALA A 198 -8.10 -10.74 6.26
C ALA A 198 -8.38 -9.34 5.72
N VAL A 199 -9.29 -9.21 4.74
CA VAL A 199 -9.66 -7.92 4.15
C VAL A 199 -10.31 -7.02 5.20
N VAL A 200 -11.34 -7.50 5.89
CA VAL A 200 -12.08 -6.69 6.89
C VAL A 200 -11.16 -6.27 8.04
N ARG A 201 -10.37 -7.20 8.58
CA ARG A 201 -9.46 -6.90 9.70
C ARG A 201 -8.33 -5.97 9.27
N GLY A 202 -7.77 -6.18 8.08
CA GLY A 202 -6.76 -5.31 7.49
C GLY A 202 -7.28 -3.89 7.32
N LEU A 203 -8.51 -3.74 6.80
CA LEU A 203 -9.17 -2.45 6.61
C LEU A 203 -9.34 -1.70 7.93
N LEU A 204 -9.94 -2.36 8.93
CA LEU A 204 -10.16 -1.78 10.26
C LEU A 204 -8.84 -1.36 10.91
N ALA A 205 -7.80 -2.18 10.81
CA ALA A 205 -6.50 -1.88 11.38
C ALA A 205 -5.82 -0.69 10.68
N VAL A 206 -5.89 -0.59 9.35
CA VAL A 206 -5.31 0.55 8.63
C VAL A 206 -6.01 1.85 9.02
N PHE A 207 -7.35 1.88 9.06
CA PHE A 207 -8.07 3.07 9.52
C PHE A 207 -7.75 3.45 10.96
N PHE A 208 -7.62 2.46 11.85
CA PHE A 208 -7.26 2.72 13.24
C PHE A 208 -5.83 3.27 13.38
N VAL A 209 -4.87 2.68 12.66
CA VAL A 209 -3.48 3.17 12.64
C VAL A 209 -3.40 4.56 11.99
N ASP A 210 -4.20 4.83 10.97
CA ASP A 210 -4.28 6.15 10.33
C ASP A 210 -4.77 7.22 11.30
N LEU A 211 -5.85 6.93 12.03
CA LEU A 211 -6.38 7.82 13.07
C LEU A 211 -5.32 8.12 14.14
N LEU A 212 -4.64 7.10 14.64
CA LEU A 212 -3.58 7.28 15.62
C LEU A 212 -2.43 8.12 15.05
N TRP A 213 -2.01 7.85 13.81
CA TRP A 213 -0.94 8.62 13.17
C TRP A 213 -1.29 10.10 13.07
N VAL A 214 -2.51 10.43 12.68
CA VAL A 214 -2.99 11.82 12.56
C VAL A 214 -3.08 12.49 13.94
N LEU A 215 -3.49 11.77 14.99
CA LEU A 215 -3.58 12.29 16.35
C LEU A 215 -2.22 12.66 16.96
N PHE A 216 -1.15 11.96 16.57
CA PHE A 216 0.21 12.16 17.11
C PHE A 216 1.15 12.95 16.19
N SER A 217 0.70 13.41 15.02
CA SER A 217 1.50 14.12 14.00
C SER A 217 1.21 15.61 13.94
#